data_AF-A0A2K3KAW5-F1
#
_entry.id   AF-A0A2K3KAW5-F1
#
_cell.length_a   1.000
_cell.length_b   1.000
_cell.length_c   1.000
_cell.angle_alpha   90.00
_cell.angle_beta   90.00
_cell.angle_gamma   90.00
#
_symmetry.space_group_name_H-M   'P 1'
#
loop_
_entity.id
_entity.type
_entity.pdbx_description
1 polymer ?
#
loop_
_entity_poly.entity_id
_entity_poly.type
_entity_poly.pdbx_seq_one_letter_code
_entity_poly.pdbx_strand_id
1 'polypeptide(L)'
;VKVAHKKAKKGKESHISKVAAVPGEHVKEDKVFLRSFCTKSDDRDWARNGVVATVINGEAIPAVQNRITDAGFHDLVLLPMGADKVFVRSLEGVDVMPLVNKAR
;
A
#
# COMPACT_ATOMS: atom_id res chain seq x y z
N VAL A 1 8.32 8.71 63.05
CA VAL A 1 9.73 9.13 62.83
C VAL A 1 9.98 9.04 61.33
N LYS A 2 9.93 10.15 60.56
CA LYS A 2 11.11 10.90 60.04
C LYS A 2 12.14 9.90 59.44
N VAL A 3 12.46 9.84 58.14
CA VAL A 3 13.09 10.83 57.23
C VAL A 3 13.36 10.04 55.92
N ALA A 4 12.85 10.47 54.76
CA ALA A 4 13.48 11.29 53.73
C ALA A 4 14.46 10.60 52.74
N HIS A 5 14.08 10.69 51.46
CA HIS A 5 14.84 11.19 50.29
C HIS A 5 16.11 10.44 49.85
N LYS A 6 16.28 10.22 48.53
CA LYS A 6 17.07 11.09 47.64
C LYS A 6 17.37 10.45 46.27
N LYS A 7 17.11 11.21 45.20
CA LYS A 7 17.49 10.95 43.78
C LYS A 7 19.01 11.10 43.55
N ALA A 8 19.53 10.44 42.52
CA ALA A 8 20.63 10.89 41.65
C ALA A 8 20.51 10.14 40.30
N LYS A 9 20.20 10.71 39.12
CA LYS A 9 20.90 11.70 38.27
C LYS A 9 22.36 11.36 37.93
N LYS A 10 22.59 11.02 36.65
CA LYS A 10 23.80 11.29 35.86
C LYS A 10 23.33 11.31 34.39
N GLY A 11 23.29 12.39 33.63
CA GLY A 11 24.04 13.64 33.69
C GLY A 11 25.27 13.53 32.80
N LYS A 12 25.12 13.81 31.49
CA LYS A 12 26.14 14.49 30.70
C LYS A 12 25.46 15.52 29.80
N GLU A 13 25.57 16.74 30.29
CA GLU A 13 25.25 18.02 29.69
C GLU A 13 26.47 18.42 28.85
N SER A 14 26.29 18.61 27.54
CA SER A 14 27.19 19.47 26.77
C SER A 14 26.52 20.82 26.66
N HIS A 15 27.10 21.77 27.40
CA HIS A 15 26.75 23.17 27.45
C HIS A 15 26.54 23.78 26.06
N ILE A 16 25.41 24.45 25.87
CA ILE A 16 25.33 25.60 24.96
C ILE A 16 24.79 26.76 25.79
N SER A 17 25.66 27.75 25.95
CA SER A 17 25.48 28.97 26.69
C SER A 17 24.23 29.73 26.24
N LYS A 18 23.47 30.19 27.23
CA LYS A 18 22.36 31.13 27.07
C LYS A 18 22.91 32.46 26.55
N VAL A 19 22.79 32.71 25.25
CA VAL A 19 22.98 34.04 24.65
C VAL A 19 21.69 34.82 24.83
N ALA A 20 21.85 36.02 25.35
CA ALA A 20 20.80 36.98 25.68
C ALA A 20 19.90 37.28 24.47
N ALA A 21 18.64 37.59 24.77
CA ALA A 21 17.61 37.92 23.79
C ALA A 21 18.03 39.10 22.90
N VAL A 22 18.07 38.84 21.60
CA VAL A 22 18.00 39.85 20.54
C VAL A 22 16.62 39.69 19.92
N PRO A 23 15.75 40.72 19.88
CA PRO A 23 14.50 40.65 19.15
C PRO A 23 14.83 40.85 17.67
N GLY A 24 15.02 39.75 16.96
CA GLY A 24 15.34 39.75 15.55
C GLY A 24 14.78 38.49 14.89
N GLU A 25 13.63 38.67 14.26
CA GLU A 25 13.09 37.85 13.18
C GLU A 25 13.00 36.34 13.45
N HIS A 26 11.82 35.91 13.88
CA HIS A 26 11.40 34.51 13.81
C HIS A 26 11.43 34.10 12.34
N VAL A 27 12.51 33.47 11.88
CA VAL A 27 12.52 32.75 10.62
C VAL A 27 11.51 31.63 10.79
N LYS A 28 10.31 31.85 10.25
CA LYS A 28 9.30 30.80 10.14
C LYS A 28 9.94 29.72 9.28
N GLU A 29 10.18 28.55 9.85
CA GLU A 29 10.50 27.38 9.05
C GLU A 29 9.30 27.17 8.12
N ASP A 30 9.43 27.58 6.86
CA ASP A 30 8.44 27.38 5.81
C ASP A 30 8.33 25.87 5.55
N LYS A 31 7.56 25.18 6.39
CA LYS A 31 7.24 23.77 6.21
C LYS A 31 6.33 23.64 5.00
N VAL A 32 6.92 23.27 3.87
CA VAL A 32 6.19 22.87 2.68
C VAL A 32 5.53 21.52 2.98
N PHE A 33 4.20 21.54 3.13
CA PHE A 33 3.42 20.31 3.22
C PHE A 33 3.30 19.70 1.83
N LEU A 34 3.98 18.58 1.61
CA LEU A 34 3.79 17.77 0.41
C LEU A 34 2.56 16.87 0.58
N ARG A 35 1.80 16.70 -0.51
CA ARG A 35 0.69 15.75 -0.51
C ARG A 35 1.25 14.33 -0.54
N SER A 36 0.94 13.55 0.48
CA SER A 36 1.24 12.12 0.55
C SER A 36 -0.03 11.32 0.24
N PHE A 37 0.09 10.32 -0.61
CA PHE A 37 -0.96 9.35 -0.88
C PHE A 37 -0.49 8.00 -0.35
N CYS A 38 -1.30 7.39 0.52
CA CYS A 38 -1.07 6.04 1.01
C CYS A 38 -2.19 5.15 0.47
N THR A 39 -1.82 4.07 -0.22
CA THR A 39 -2.78 3.03 -0.60
C THR A 39 -3.24 2.28 0.65
N LYS A 40 -4.50 1.87 0.67
CA LYS A 40 -4.99 0.98 1.73
C LYS A 40 -4.31 -0.40 1.58
N SER A 41 -4.23 -1.14 2.68
CA SER A 41 -3.76 -2.54 2.64
C SER A 41 -4.52 -3.34 1.60
N ASP A 42 -5.84 -3.18 1.61
CA ASP A 42 -6.76 -3.88 0.71
C ASP A 42 -6.44 -3.51 -0.73
N ASP A 43 -6.17 -2.22 -0.99
CA ASP A 43 -5.82 -1.72 -2.32
C ASP A 43 -4.56 -2.37 -2.89
N ARG A 44 -3.56 -2.54 -2.02
CA ARG A 44 -2.31 -3.21 -2.36
C ARG A 44 -2.52 -4.70 -2.58
N ASP A 45 -3.29 -5.34 -1.72
CA ASP A 45 -3.43 -6.80 -1.71
C ASP A 45 -4.26 -7.28 -2.91
N TRP A 46 -5.35 -6.58 -3.30
CA TRP A 46 -6.08 -6.94 -4.52
C TRP A 46 -5.25 -6.75 -5.79
N ALA A 47 -4.45 -5.68 -5.85
CA ALA A 47 -3.59 -5.41 -7.01
C ALA A 47 -2.45 -6.43 -7.12
N ARG A 48 -1.88 -6.83 -5.99
CA ARG A 48 -0.77 -7.80 -5.92
C ARG A 48 -1.19 -9.22 -6.30
N ASN A 49 -2.39 -9.62 -5.89
CA ASN A 49 -2.88 -11.00 -6.06
C ASN A 49 -3.54 -11.25 -7.40
N GLY A 50 -3.82 -10.21 -8.19
CA GLY A 50 -4.32 -10.35 -9.56
C GLY A 50 -3.24 -10.23 -10.63
N VAL A 51 -3.60 -10.51 -11.87
CA VAL A 51 -2.69 -10.53 -13.02
C VAL A 51 -3.34 -9.82 -14.20
N VAL A 52 -2.57 -9.07 -14.98
CA VAL A 52 -3.05 -8.47 -16.23
C VAL A 52 -2.90 -9.48 -17.36
N ALA A 53 -3.97 -9.68 -18.12
CA ALA A 53 -4.00 -10.54 -19.30
C ALA A 53 -4.55 -9.80 -20.51
N THR A 54 -4.25 -10.33 -21.70
CA THR A 54 -4.82 -9.87 -22.97
C THR A 54 -5.77 -10.93 -23.50
N VAL A 55 -6.98 -10.52 -23.85
CA VAL A 55 -7.93 -11.35 -24.58
C VAL A 55 -7.52 -11.38 -26.05
N ILE A 56 -7.28 -12.57 -26.57
CA ILE A 56 -6.87 -12.77 -27.96
C ILE A 56 -8.08 -12.80 -28.90
N ASN A 57 -7.82 -12.65 -30.21
CA ASN A 57 -8.82 -12.82 -31.27
C ASN A 57 -10.07 -11.91 -31.18
N GLY A 58 -9.98 -10.80 -30.44
CA GLY A 58 -11.10 -9.87 -30.27
C GLY A 58 -12.32 -10.51 -29.59
N GLU A 59 -12.11 -11.56 -28.80
CA GLU A 59 -13.21 -12.25 -28.15
C GLU A 59 -13.89 -11.37 -27.10
N ALA A 60 -15.22 -11.50 -27.01
CA ALA A 60 -15.97 -10.78 -26.01
C ALA A 60 -15.63 -11.30 -24.60
N ILE A 61 -15.29 -10.39 -23.68
CA ILE A 61 -14.93 -10.73 -22.28
C ILE A 61 -15.96 -11.67 -21.61
N PRO A 62 -17.28 -11.47 -21.75
CA PRO A 62 -18.26 -12.40 -21.17
C PRO A 62 -18.13 -13.84 -21.71
N ALA A 63 -17.80 -14.01 -22.99
CA ALA A 63 -17.59 -15.33 -23.57
C ALA A 63 -16.33 -16.00 -23.01
N VAL A 64 -15.25 -15.22 -22.81
CA VAL A 64 -14.03 -15.71 -22.15
C VAL A 64 -14.31 -16.10 -20.70
N GLN A 65 -15.07 -15.27 -19.97
CA GLN A 65 -15.47 -15.54 -18.59
C GLN A 65 -16.26 -16.84 -18.47
N ASN A 66 -17.21 -17.10 -19.38
CA ASN A 66 -17.98 -18.35 -19.38
C ASN A 66 -17.06 -19.56 -19.54
N ARG A 67 -16.09 -19.51 -20.45
CA ARG A 67 -15.14 -20.63 -20.65
C ARG A 67 -14.22 -20.86 -19.46
N ILE A 68 -13.82 -19.79 -18.75
CA ILE A 68 -13.06 -19.91 -17.50
C ILE A 68 -13.89 -20.66 -16.46
N THR A 69 -15.18 -20.30 -16.33
CA THR A 69 -16.13 -20.99 -15.46
C THR A 69 -16.33 -22.45 -15.90
N ASP A 70 -16.54 -22.70 -17.19
CA ASP A 70 -16.73 -24.05 -17.75
C ASP A 70 -15.50 -24.94 -17.56
N ALA A 71 -14.30 -24.35 -17.50
CA ALA A 71 -13.05 -25.04 -17.17
C ALA A 71 -12.87 -25.31 -15.66
N GLY A 72 -13.84 -24.93 -14.83
CA GLY A 72 -13.87 -25.18 -13.39
C GLY A 72 -13.31 -24.05 -12.52
N PHE A 73 -12.88 -22.93 -13.11
CA PHE A 73 -12.32 -21.78 -12.38
C PHE A 73 -13.41 -20.77 -12.00
N HIS A 74 -14.32 -21.20 -11.12
CA HIS A 74 -15.50 -20.41 -10.71
C HIS A 74 -15.16 -19.15 -9.90
N ASP A 75 -13.99 -19.14 -9.25
CA ASP A 75 -13.54 -18.04 -8.40
C ASP A 75 -12.79 -16.93 -9.18
N LEU A 76 -12.47 -17.16 -10.46
CA LEU A 76 -11.77 -16.17 -11.27
C LEU A 76 -12.75 -15.22 -11.97
N VAL A 77 -12.48 -13.92 -11.87
CA VAL A 77 -13.23 -12.89 -12.59
C VAL A 77 -12.34 -11.99 -13.44
N LEU A 78 -12.86 -11.63 -14.61
CA LEU A 78 -12.23 -10.70 -15.55
C LEU A 78 -12.79 -9.28 -15.38
N LEU A 79 -11.93 -8.33 -15.02
CA LEU A 79 -12.24 -6.91 -14.94
C LEU A 79 -11.69 -6.18 -16.17
N PRO A 80 -12.54 -5.57 -17.03
CA PRO A 80 -12.06 -4.85 -18.20
C PRO A 80 -11.22 -3.64 -17.81
N MET A 81 -10.00 -3.55 -18.34
CA MET A 81 -9.12 -2.39 -18.21
C MET A 81 -9.13 -1.49 -19.46
N GLY A 82 -9.87 -1.90 -20.48
CA GLY A 82 -9.97 -1.21 -21.77
C GLY A 82 -9.43 -2.07 -22.91
N ALA A 83 -9.98 -1.88 -24.11
CA ALA A 83 -9.69 -2.66 -25.32
C ALA A 83 -9.74 -4.18 -25.05
N ASP A 84 -8.61 -4.85 -25.22
CA ASP A 84 -8.40 -6.29 -25.03
C ASP A 84 -7.74 -6.63 -23.69
N LYS A 85 -7.44 -5.63 -22.84
CA LYS A 85 -6.79 -5.84 -21.54
C LYS A 85 -7.80 -6.09 -20.44
N VAL A 86 -7.55 -7.14 -19.67
CA VAL A 86 -8.34 -7.53 -18.50
C VAL A 86 -7.44 -7.73 -17.30
N PHE A 87 -7.97 -7.38 -16.12
CA PHE A 87 -7.38 -7.77 -14.85
C PHE A 87 -8.08 -9.05 -14.37
N VAL A 88 -7.31 -10.11 -14.19
CA VAL A 88 -7.75 -11.39 -13.65
C VAL A 88 -7.55 -11.36 -12.15
N ARG A 89 -8.61 -11.62 -11.38
CA ARG A 89 -8.51 -11.77 -9.92
C ARG A 89 -9.39 -12.89 -9.41
N SER A 90 -9.05 -13.37 -8.23
CA SER A 90 -9.93 -14.23 -7.41
C SER A 90 -10.99 -13.38 -6.71
N LEU A 91 -12.20 -13.92 -6.52
CA LEU A 91 -13.22 -13.33 -5.66
C LEU A 91 -12.86 -13.50 -4.18
N GLU A 92 -12.24 -14.62 -3.82
CA GLU A 92 -11.65 -14.88 -2.50
C GLU A 92 -10.39 -14.03 -2.20
N GLY A 93 -9.83 -13.35 -3.21
CA GLY A 93 -8.67 -12.49 -3.06
C GLY A 93 -7.34 -13.23 -2.96
N VAL A 94 -7.29 -14.50 -3.37
CA VAL A 94 -6.05 -15.29 -3.41
C VAL A 94 -5.18 -14.92 -4.61
N ASP A 95 -3.87 -15.15 -4.49
CA ASP A 95 -2.92 -14.98 -5.60
C ASP A 95 -3.28 -15.92 -6.76
N VAL A 96 -3.61 -15.34 -7.92
CA VAL A 96 -4.04 -16.09 -9.09
C VAL A 96 -2.87 -16.61 -9.93
N MET A 97 -1.65 -16.10 -9.74
CA MET A 97 -0.49 -16.47 -10.57
C MET A 97 -0.18 -17.98 -10.54
N PRO A 98 -0.22 -18.69 -9.40
CA PRO A 98 -0.01 -20.14 -9.36
C PRO A 98 -1.08 -20.93 -10.12
N LEU A 99 -2.31 -20.41 -10.20
CA LEU A 99 -3.40 -21.04 -10.92
C LEU A 99 -3.21 -20.90 -12.42
N VAL A 100 -2.88 -19.69 -12.88
CA VAL A 100 -2.55 -19.40 -14.29
C VAL A 100 -1.37 -20.26 -14.76
N ASN A 101 -0.33 -20.41 -13.94
CA ASN A 101 0.83 -21.24 -14.27
C ASN A 101 0.53 -22.75 -14.34
N LYS A 102 -0.56 -23.21 -13.72
CA LYS A 102 -1.01 -24.61 -13.77
C LYS A 102 -1.96 -24.88 -14.94
N ALA A 103 -2.56 -23.84 -15.51
CA ALA A 103 -3.37 -23.97 -16.71
C ALA A 103 -2.47 -24.42 -17.87
N ARG A 104 -2.94 -25.41 -18.63
CA ARG A 104 -2.22 -26.08 -19.71
C ARG A 104 -2.67 -25.60 -21.07
#